data_AF-A0A2I1HJI2-F1
#
_entry.id   AF-A0A2I1HJI2-F1
#
_cell.length_a   1.000
_cell.length_b   1.000
_cell.length_c   1.000
_cell.angle_alpha   90.00
_cell.angle_beta   90.00
_cell.angle_gamma   90.00
#
_symmetry.space_group_name_H-M   'P 1'
#
loop_
_entity.id
_entity.type
_entity.pdbx_description
1 polymer ?
#
loop_
_entity_poly.entity_id
_entity_poly.type
_entity_poly.pdbx_seq_one_letter_code
_entity_poly.pdbx_strand_id
1 'polypeptide(L)'
;MELGCENQIINIKYSSIIDNARLDAYVRACDKALLGRNGQKKPVLFPTIKQENYIPDELHLMLRISDVLMECFFNDLFKRKEFEQQIKSQIEQTMKTIKVHFEFFKSKSHGGNWDWTSLMGPDKKKVLQYFPVSDFISERRGKDIEKLWYDFYELYLVLRKPILTNSEINDFKVKVKQWIYLFCCPNQGQINSSSQIPGLYRKEDIMPYMHVFSKHIPEFLQNLKEKNLSLWLFSTSSIEKKNHNQVQLFFGGTTMGGGIKEKSVVHNIMEFENRQLYYLINNTPQEIQM
;
A
#
# COMPACT_ATOMS: atom_id res chain seq x y z
N MET A 1 10.58 28.04 11.44
CA MET A 1 11.35 27.54 10.29
C MET A 1 10.84 28.29 9.08
N GLU A 2 11.67 29.13 8.48
CA GLU A 2 11.29 29.94 7.31
C GLU A 2 11.65 29.15 6.05
N LEU A 3 10.67 28.90 5.18
CA LEU A 3 10.88 28.26 3.88
C LEU A 3 10.45 29.25 2.81
N GLY A 4 11.42 29.75 2.05
CA GLY A 4 11.18 30.65 0.93
C GLY A 4 10.76 29.88 -0.32
N CYS A 5 9.70 30.34 -0.98
CA CYS A 5 9.33 29.94 -2.34
C CYS A 5 8.88 31.20 -3.09
N GLU A 6 9.49 31.46 -4.25
CA GLU A 6 9.09 32.49 -5.23
C GLU A 6 8.68 33.84 -4.61
N ASN A 7 9.65 34.49 -3.95
CA ASN A 7 9.54 35.84 -3.39
C ASN A 7 8.47 36.07 -2.31
N GLN A 8 7.90 35.01 -1.73
CA GLN A 8 7.09 35.14 -0.51
C GLN A 8 7.74 34.40 0.66
N ILE A 9 7.96 35.14 1.76
CA ILE A 9 8.40 34.62 3.04
C ILE A 9 7.17 34.16 3.81
N ILE A 10 6.92 32.86 3.85
CA ILE A 10 5.82 32.29 4.64
C ILE A 10 6.34 32.00 6.05
N ASN A 11 5.89 32.83 6.99
CA ASN A 11 6.16 32.62 8.41
C ASN A 11 5.38 31.40 8.92
N ILE A 12 6.08 30.28 9.16
CA ILE A 12 5.50 29.09 9.78
C ILE A 12 5.43 29.32 11.29
N LYS A 13 4.40 30.05 11.73
CA LYS A 13 3.90 29.89 13.11
C LYS A 13 3.10 28.58 13.15
N TYR A 14 3.43 27.71 14.09
CA TYR A 14 2.64 26.53 14.44
C TYR A 14 1.28 27.01 14.98
N SER A 15 0.33 27.25 14.08
CA SER A 15 -1.09 27.41 14.41
C SER A 15 -1.83 26.17 13.92
N SER A 16 -2.77 25.68 14.73
CA SER A 16 -3.49 24.41 14.66
C SER A 16 -4.43 24.23 13.45
N ILE A 17 -4.36 25.10 12.45
CA ILE A 17 -5.19 25.04 11.24
C ILE A 17 -4.25 25.25 10.05
N ILE A 18 -3.99 24.17 9.31
CA ILE A 18 -3.15 24.17 8.12
C ILE A 18 -4.06 24.07 6.90
N ASP A 19 -4.23 25.19 6.20
CA ASP A 19 -4.98 25.30 4.94
C ASP A 19 -4.36 24.44 3.82
N ASN A 20 -5.16 24.06 2.82
CA ASN A 20 -4.82 23.24 1.65
C ASN A 20 -3.53 23.71 0.96
N ALA A 21 -3.31 25.03 0.89
CA ALA A 21 -2.10 25.62 0.32
C ALA A 21 -0.81 25.23 1.06
N ARG A 22 -0.88 25.08 2.39
CA ARG A 22 0.27 24.70 3.22
C ARG A 22 0.56 23.20 3.14
N LEU A 23 -0.44 22.33 3.02
CA LEU A 23 -0.19 20.90 2.78
C LEU A 23 0.48 20.70 1.42
N ASP A 24 0.01 21.41 0.40
CA ASP A 24 0.58 21.39 -0.93
C ASP A 24 2.04 21.89 -0.93
N ALA A 25 2.35 22.92 -0.12
CA ALA A 25 3.72 23.39 0.09
C ALA A 25 4.61 22.36 0.82
N TYR A 26 4.10 21.64 1.81
CA TYR A 26 4.84 20.57 2.50
C TYR A 26 5.13 19.38 1.59
N VAL A 27 4.15 18.95 0.80
CA VAL A 27 4.34 17.87 -0.18
C VAL A 27 5.34 18.28 -1.25
N ARG A 28 5.27 19.52 -1.76
CA ARG A 28 6.31 20.08 -2.64
C ARG A 28 7.68 20.14 -1.99
N ALA A 29 7.75 20.42 -0.69
CA ALA A 29 9.01 20.40 0.05
C ALA A 29 9.56 18.97 0.21
N CYS A 30 8.70 17.96 0.40
CA CYS A 30 9.08 16.54 0.33
C CYS A 30 9.62 16.19 -1.05
N ASP A 31 8.96 16.62 -2.13
CA ASP A 31 9.47 16.45 -3.50
C ASP A 31 10.85 17.12 -3.66
N LYS A 32 11.02 18.35 -3.16
CA LYS A 32 12.30 19.09 -3.23
C LYS A 32 13.39 18.51 -2.32
N ALA A 33 13.04 17.79 -1.26
CA ALA A 33 13.98 17.08 -0.40
C ALA A 33 14.40 15.73 -1.00
N LEU A 34 13.51 15.08 -1.75
CA LEU A 34 13.76 13.83 -2.46
C LEU A 34 14.51 14.06 -3.78
N LEU A 35 14.28 15.20 -4.42
CA LEU A 35 14.82 15.55 -5.74
C LEU A 35 15.96 16.60 -5.60
N GLY A 36 16.95 16.57 -6.49
CA GLY A 36 18.09 17.51 -6.46
C GLY A 36 17.67 18.90 -6.93
N ARG A 37 18.61 19.85 -7.03
CA ARG A 37 18.34 21.20 -7.62
C ARG A 37 17.70 21.13 -9.02
N ASN A 38 17.82 19.99 -9.71
CA ASN A 38 17.28 19.73 -11.05
C ASN A 38 16.18 18.66 -11.08
N GLY A 39 15.51 18.36 -9.96
CA GLY A 39 14.44 17.35 -9.98
C GLY A 39 14.93 15.89 -9.97
N GLN A 40 16.24 15.63 -9.95
CA GLN A 40 16.82 14.29 -9.84
C GLN A 40 18.12 14.34 -9.03
N LYS A 41 18.26 13.49 -7.98
CA LYS A 41 19.51 13.35 -7.20
C LYS A 41 20.45 12.31 -7.78
N LYS A 42 19.94 11.37 -8.57
CA LYS A 42 20.65 10.21 -9.12
C LYS A 42 20.30 10.07 -10.61
N PRO A 43 21.22 9.53 -11.44
CA PRO A 43 20.94 9.26 -12.85
C PRO A 43 19.77 8.28 -12.99
N VAL A 44 19.06 8.38 -14.12
CA VAL A 44 17.96 7.47 -14.47
C VAL A 44 18.50 6.04 -14.55
N LEU A 45 17.80 5.10 -13.91
CA LEU A 45 18.23 3.69 -13.83
C LEU A 45 18.29 3.03 -15.21
N PHE A 46 17.35 3.38 -16.10
CA PHE A 46 17.29 2.91 -17.48
C PHE A 46 17.20 4.10 -18.44
N PRO A 47 18.34 4.67 -18.88
CA PRO A 47 18.35 5.87 -19.72
C PRO A 47 17.66 5.65 -21.09
N THR A 48 17.51 4.40 -21.51
CA THR A 48 16.79 4.02 -22.73
C THR A 48 15.27 4.22 -22.62
N ILE A 49 14.70 4.12 -21.41
CA ILE A 49 13.26 4.30 -21.18
C ILE A 49 13.04 5.75 -20.76
N LYS A 50 12.25 6.48 -21.56
CA LYS A 50 11.89 7.85 -21.23
C LYS A 50 11.03 7.90 -19.96
N GLN A 51 11.19 8.95 -19.16
CA GLN A 51 10.52 9.06 -17.86
C GLN A 51 8.99 9.01 -17.96
N GLU A 52 8.42 9.55 -19.04
CA GLU A 52 6.98 9.50 -19.33
C GLU A 52 6.43 8.08 -19.59
N ASN A 53 7.29 7.09 -19.76
CA ASN A 53 6.92 5.69 -19.97
C ASN A 53 7.00 4.84 -18.70
N TYR A 54 7.41 5.42 -17.56
CA TYR A 54 7.36 4.73 -16.28
C TYR A 54 5.93 4.75 -15.76
N ILE A 55 5.37 3.59 -15.49
CA ILE A 55 4.00 3.44 -15.00
C ILE A 55 4.06 2.92 -13.56
N PRO A 56 3.35 3.55 -12.61
CA PRO A 56 3.26 3.03 -11.25
C PRO A 56 2.58 1.67 -11.21
N ASP A 57 3.13 0.78 -10.40
CA ASP A 57 2.58 -0.55 -10.17
C ASP A 57 1.40 -0.49 -9.19
N GLU A 58 0.21 -0.89 -9.64
CA GLU A 58 -1.02 -0.83 -8.85
C GLU A 58 -1.08 -1.91 -7.76
N LEU A 59 -0.43 -3.06 -7.96
CA LEU A 59 -0.35 -4.11 -6.96
C LEU A 59 0.52 -3.63 -5.80
N HIS A 60 1.70 -3.10 -6.09
CA HIS A 60 2.60 -2.59 -5.05
C HIS A 60 2.03 -1.37 -4.33
N LEU A 61 1.29 -0.49 -5.02
CA LEU A 61 0.50 0.56 -4.39
C LEU A 61 -0.46 -0.01 -3.34
N MET A 62 -1.24 -1.04 -3.72
CA MET A 62 -2.16 -1.70 -2.79
C MET A 62 -1.44 -2.33 -1.60
N LEU A 63 -0.39 -3.11 -1.85
CA LEU A 63 0.34 -3.81 -0.79
C LEU A 63 0.93 -2.85 0.24
N ARG A 64 1.64 -1.81 -0.25
CA ARG A 64 2.40 -0.87 0.58
C ARG A 64 1.50 0.11 1.33
N ILE A 65 0.45 0.61 0.70
CA ILE A 65 -0.49 1.49 1.41
C ILE A 65 -1.27 0.69 2.47
N SER A 66 -1.65 -0.56 2.17
CA SER A 66 -2.26 -1.44 3.18
C SER A 66 -1.33 -1.68 4.37
N ASP A 67 -0.02 -1.88 4.12
CA ASP A 67 0.97 -2.00 5.22
C ASP A 67 0.95 -0.77 6.11
N VAL A 68 1.01 0.44 5.54
CA VAL A 68 0.96 1.70 6.30
C VAL A 68 -0.32 1.80 7.14
N LEU A 69 -1.47 1.53 6.54
CA LEU A 69 -2.76 1.62 7.23
C LEU A 69 -2.82 0.65 8.43
N MET A 70 -2.36 -0.59 8.24
CA MET A 70 -2.32 -1.60 9.30
C MET A 70 -1.27 -1.27 10.36
N GLU A 71 -0.08 -0.83 9.97
CA GLU A 71 0.99 -0.43 10.89
C GLU A 71 0.56 0.75 11.76
N CYS A 72 -0.03 1.79 11.17
CA CYS A 72 -0.58 2.92 11.90
C CYS A 72 -1.66 2.50 12.90
N PHE A 73 -2.58 1.60 12.49
CA PHE A 73 -3.63 1.07 13.36
C PHE A 73 -3.08 0.22 14.51
N PHE A 74 -2.22 -0.76 14.23
CA PHE A 74 -1.66 -1.63 15.27
C PHE A 74 -0.75 -0.88 16.22
N ASN A 75 0.04 0.09 15.74
CA ASN A 75 0.84 0.95 16.61
C ASN A 75 0.00 1.76 17.59
N ASP A 76 -1.23 2.13 17.24
CA ASP A 76 -2.15 2.76 18.19
C ASP A 76 -2.68 1.77 19.24
N LEU A 77 -2.91 0.53 18.85
CA LEU A 77 -3.37 -0.50 19.77
C LEU A 77 -2.27 -0.97 20.71
N PHE A 78 -1.02 -1.07 20.25
CA PHE A 78 0.12 -1.46 21.09
C PHE A 78 0.40 -0.46 22.22
N LYS A 79 -0.03 0.80 22.09
CA LYS A 79 0.07 1.81 23.16
C LYS A 79 -0.94 1.60 24.30
N ARG A 80 -1.96 0.75 24.09
CA ARG A 80 -3.01 0.49 25.06
C ARG A 80 -2.58 -0.59 26.05
N LYS A 81 -2.90 -0.41 27.34
CA LYS A 81 -2.50 -1.34 28.41
C LYS A 81 -3.22 -2.68 28.29
N GLU A 82 -4.45 -2.65 27.80
CA GLU A 82 -5.32 -3.80 27.56
C GLU A 82 -4.96 -4.61 26.30
N PHE A 83 -3.90 -4.23 25.56
CA PHE A 83 -3.55 -4.88 24.30
C PHE A 83 -3.27 -6.38 24.47
N GLU A 84 -2.29 -6.74 25.31
CA GLU A 84 -1.87 -8.14 25.48
C GLU A 84 -2.97 -9.00 26.14
N GLN A 85 -3.80 -8.40 27.00
CA GLN A 85 -4.79 -9.13 27.81
C GLN A 85 -6.09 -9.41 27.05
N GLN A 86 -6.53 -8.48 26.20
CA GLN A 86 -7.87 -8.54 25.60
C GLN A 86 -7.87 -8.24 24.09
N ILE A 87 -7.30 -7.11 23.66
CA ILE A 87 -7.44 -6.66 22.27
C ILE A 87 -6.78 -7.65 21.30
N LYS A 88 -5.61 -8.18 21.67
CA LYS A 88 -4.86 -9.14 20.85
C LYS A 88 -5.72 -10.32 20.40
N SER A 89 -6.35 -11.02 21.34
CA SER A 89 -7.15 -12.22 21.06
C SER A 89 -8.42 -11.89 20.28
N GLN A 90 -9.04 -10.74 20.54
CA GLN A 90 -10.21 -10.28 19.80
C GLN A 90 -9.89 -9.99 18.33
N ILE A 91 -8.74 -9.36 18.04
CA ILE A 91 -8.31 -9.11 16.66
C ILE A 91 -8.01 -10.41 15.93
N GLU A 92 -7.27 -11.32 16.54
CA GLU A 92 -6.94 -12.62 15.94
C GLU A 92 -8.21 -13.42 15.61
N GLN A 93 -9.20 -13.40 16.51
CA GLN A 93 -10.50 -14.04 16.27
C GLN A 93 -11.33 -13.34 15.17
N THR A 94 -11.25 -12.02 15.07
CA THR A 94 -11.93 -11.23 14.04
C THR A 94 -11.32 -11.50 12.66
N MET A 95 -9.98 -11.53 12.57
CA MET A 95 -9.25 -11.91 11.36
C MET A 95 -9.62 -13.34 10.91
N LYS A 96 -9.70 -14.28 11.85
CA LYS A 96 -10.15 -15.65 11.56
C LYS A 96 -11.57 -15.69 11.01
N THR A 97 -12.47 -14.84 11.52
CA THR A 97 -13.88 -14.76 11.06
C THR A 97 -13.98 -14.31 9.61
N ILE A 98 -13.11 -13.38 9.17
CA ILE A 98 -13.00 -12.96 7.77
C ILE A 98 -12.09 -13.89 6.92
N LYS A 99 -11.76 -15.08 7.43
CA LYS A 99 -10.94 -16.11 6.76
C LYS A 99 -9.54 -15.60 6.38
N VAL A 100 -8.89 -14.90 7.33
CA VAL A 100 -7.51 -14.45 7.24
C VAL A 100 -6.72 -15.09 8.39
N HIS A 101 -5.62 -15.78 8.07
CA HIS A 101 -4.70 -16.28 9.09
C HIS A 101 -3.83 -15.13 9.59
N PHE A 102 -3.95 -14.80 10.88
CA PHE A 102 -3.26 -13.66 11.45
C PHE A 102 -3.01 -13.88 12.94
N GLU A 103 -1.77 -13.67 13.36
CA GLU A 103 -1.33 -13.77 14.74
C GLU A 103 -0.31 -12.67 15.06
N PHE A 104 -0.35 -12.17 16.29
CA PHE A 104 0.67 -11.28 16.85
C PHE A 104 1.72 -12.07 17.62
N PHE A 105 2.98 -11.72 17.42
CA PHE A 105 4.13 -12.35 18.09
C PHE A 105 5.15 -11.30 18.54
N LYS A 106 5.99 -11.63 19.52
CA LYS A 106 7.12 -10.77 19.90
C LYS A 106 8.31 -11.09 19.00
N SER A 107 8.78 -10.09 18.26
CA SER A 107 9.88 -10.23 17.32
C SER A 107 11.19 -10.47 18.06
N LYS A 108 11.88 -11.58 17.74
CA LYS A 108 13.19 -11.91 18.32
C LYS A 108 14.30 -10.98 17.80
N SER A 109 14.11 -10.40 16.61
CA SER A 109 15.07 -9.54 15.91
C SER A 109 14.89 -8.05 16.23
N HIS A 110 13.67 -7.58 16.53
CA HIS A 110 13.38 -6.18 16.86
C HIS A 110 13.24 -5.95 18.38
N GLY A 111 14.15 -6.52 19.17
CA GLY A 111 14.26 -6.22 20.61
C GLY A 111 13.05 -6.63 21.44
N GLY A 112 12.23 -7.59 21.00
CA GLY A 112 11.03 -8.05 21.73
C GLY A 112 9.77 -7.23 21.46
N ASN A 113 9.80 -6.29 20.51
CA ASN A 113 8.62 -5.53 20.09
C ASN A 113 7.55 -6.44 19.48
N TRP A 114 6.29 -6.02 19.60
CA TRP A 114 5.16 -6.67 18.95
C TRP A 114 5.26 -6.55 17.43
N ASP A 115 4.98 -7.66 16.77
CA ASP A 115 5.02 -7.84 15.33
C ASP A 115 3.84 -8.77 14.96
N TRP A 116 3.54 -8.89 13.67
CA TRP A 116 2.36 -9.61 13.20
C TRP A 116 2.62 -10.41 11.93
N THR A 117 1.72 -11.35 11.66
CA THR A 117 1.77 -12.18 10.46
C THR A 117 1.71 -11.30 9.21
N SER A 118 2.73 -11.40 8.34
CA SER A 118 2.74 -10.70 7.06
C SER A 118 1.61 -11.22 6.18
N LEU A 119 0.77 -10.30 5.67
CA LEU A 119 -0.39 -10.65 4.87
C LEU A 119 -0.11 -10.56 3.37
N MET A 120 -0.60 -11.55 2.63
CA MET A 120 -0.55 -11.55 1.17
C MET A 120 -1.65 -10.66 0.58
N GLY A 121 -1.51 -10.33 -0.72
CA GLY A 121 -2.45 -9.44 -1.41
C GLY A 121 -3.93 -9.80 -1.26
N PRO A 122 -4.36 -11.08 -1.41
CA PRO A 122 -5.74 -11.47 -1.20
C PRO A 122 -6.25 -11.21 0.22
N ASP A 123 -5.43 -11.48 1.24
CA ASP A 123 -5.83 -11.31 2.63
C ASP A 123 -5.85 -9.83 3.03
N LYS A 124 -4.89 -9.03 2.55
CA LYS A 124 -4.95 -7.55 2.69
C LYS A 124 -6.25 -6.96 2.16
N LYS A 125 -6.73 -7.44 1.00
CA LYS A 125 -8.02 -6.99 0.44
C LYS A 125 -9.19 -7.33 1.35
N LYS A 126 -9.25 -8.56 1.89
CA LYS A 126 -10.29 -8.94 2.85
C LYS A 126 -10.25 -8.07 4.10
N VAL A 127 -9.05 -7.80 4.62
CA VAL A 127 -8.87 -6.93 5.79
C VAL A 127 -9.37 -5.52 5.52
N LEU A 128 -8.95 -4.89 4.41
CA LEU A 128 -9.43 -3.55 4.03
C LEU A 128 -10.94 -3.48 3.85
N GLN A 129 -11.56 -4.56 3.34
CA GLN A 129 -12.97 -4.57 3.02
C GLN A 129 -13.88 -4.91 4.20
N TYR A 130 -13.43 -5.81 5.10
CA TYR A 130 -14.32 -6.46 6.06
C TYR A 130 -13.88 -6.35 7.52
N PHE A 131 -12.68 -5.87 7.82
CA PHE A 131 -12.22 -5.77 9.21
C PHE A 131 -12.89 -4.57 9.91
N PRO A 132 -13.63 -4.79 11.03
CA PRO A 132 -14.38 -3.73 11.71
C PRO A 132 -13.45 -2.91 12.62
N VAL A 133 -12.72 -1.96 12.04
CA VAL A 133 -11.77 -1.12 12.79
C VAL A 133 -12.44 -0.37 13.95
N SER A 134 -13.69 0.06 13.76
CA SER A 134 -14.43 0.83 14.77
C SER A 134 -14.74 0.05 16.06
N ASP A 135 -14.66 -1.29 16.05
CA ASP A 135 -14.85 -2.10 17.25
C ASP A 135 -13.65 -2.00 18.22
N PHE A 136 -12.47 -1.62 17.73
CA PHE A 136 -11.22 -1.60 18.51
C PHE A 136 -10.76 -0.19 18.90
N ILE A 137 -11.31 0.84 18.27
CA ILE A 137 -11.01 2.24 18.57
C ILE A 137 -12.31 2.96 18.85
N SER A 138 -12.40 3.51 20.05
CA SER A 138 -13.59 4.18 20.55
C SER A 138 -14.00 5.40 19.72
N GLU A 139 -15.29 5.71 19.81
CA GLU A 139 -15.90 6.97 19.36
C GLU A 139 -15.82 7.23 17.83
N ARG A 140 -15.73 8.50 17.46
CA ARG A 140 -15.70 8.99 16.09
C ARG A 140 -14.44 8.54 15.35
N ARG A 141 -13.30 8.47 16.06
CA ARG A 141 -12.00 8.15 15.45
C ARG A 141 -11.98 6.75 14.83
N GLY A 142 -12.55 5.74 15.51
CA GLY A 142 -12.62 4.39 14.96
C GLY A 142 -13.38 4.34 13.62
N LYS A 143 -14.52 5.04 13.54
CA LYS A 143 -15.32 5.17 12.32
C LYS A 143 -14.57 5.88 11.19
N ASP A 144 -13.80 6.91 11.52
CA ASP A 144 -13.00 7.63 10.53
C ASP A 144 -11.84 6.77 9.98
N ILE A 145 -11.21 5.93 10.81
CA ILE A 145 -10.17 4.97 10.35
C ILE A 145 -10.82 3.86 9.50
N GLU A 146 -11.96 3.32 9.93
CA GLU A 146 -12.67 2.31 9.15
C GLU A 146 -13.05 2.84 7.76
N LYS A 147 -13.59 4.06 7.72
CA LYS A 147 -13.87 4.77 6.47
C LYS A 147 -12.60 4.96 5.63
N LEU A 148 -11.49 5.34 6.25
CA LEU A 148 -10.20 5.51 5.56
C LEU A 148 -9.73 4.21 4.88
N TRP A 149 -9.91 3.06 5.52
CA TRP A 149 -9.57 1.75 4.94
C TRP A 149 -10.50 1.38 3.79
N TYR A 150 -11.80 1.54 4.00
CA TYR A 150 -12.81 1.27 2.98
C TYR A 150 -12.68 2.16 1.75
N ASP A 151 -12.51 3.48 1.94
CA ASP A 151 -12.29 4.43 0.85
C ASP A 151 -11.04 4.09 0.04
N PHE A 152 -9.95 3.65 0.69
CA PHE A 152 -8.74 3.21 -0.01
C PHE A 152 -9.03 2.00 -0.90
N TYR A 153 -9.74 1.01 -0.37
CA TYR A 153 -10.12 -0.19 -1.11
C TYR A 153 -10.97 0.15 -2.34
N GLU A 154 -11.98 1.01 -2.18
CA GLU A 154 -12.82 1.47 -3.29
C GLU A 154 -12.02 2.21 -4.36
N LEU A 155 -11.11 3.10 -3.96
CA LEU A 155 -10.20 3.77 -4.89
C LEU A 155 -9.30 2.75 -5.62
N TYR A 156 -8.79 1.75 -4.93
CA TYR A 156 -8.00 0.68 -5.55
C TYR A 156 -8.83 -0.12 -6.58
N LEU A 157 -10.10 -0.41 -6.32
CA LEU A 157 -10.97 -1.10 -7.28
C LEU A 157 -11.15 -0.29 -8.57
N VAL A 158 -11.17 1.05 -8.50
CA VAL A 158 -11.21 1.91 -9.70
C VAL A 158 -9.98 1.70 -10.58
N LEU A 159 -8.78 1.53 -10.00
CA LEU A 159 -7.54 1.30 -10.76
C LEU A 159 -7.55 -0.02 -11.55
N ARG A 160 -8.38 -0.98 -11.13
CA ARG A 160 -8.53 -2.28 -11.79
C ARG A 160 -9.56 -2.31 -12.90
N LYS A 161 -10.26 -1.19 -13.15
CA LYS A 161 -11.23 -1.11 -14.24
C LYS A 161 -10.52 -1.15 -15.59
N PRO A 162 -11.03 -1.92 -16.57
CA PRO A 162 -10.38 -2.04 -17.88
C PRO A 162 -10.46 -0.75 -18.69
N ILE A 163 -11.49 0.08 -18.48
CA ILE A 163 -11.72 1.36 -19.16
C ILE A 163 -12.26 2.36 -18.13
N LEU A 164 -11.78 3.59 -18.16
CA LEU A 164 -12.22 4.69 -17.29
C LEU A 164 -12.71 5.90 -18.10
N THR A 165 -13.85 6.45 -17.70
CA THR A 165 -14.39 7.69 -18.24
C THR A 165 -13.69 8.92 -17.66
N ASN A 166 -13.81 10.10 -18.31
CA ASN A 166 -13.20 11.32 -17.78
C ASN A 166 -13.85 11.74 -16.45
N SER A 167 -15.16 11.48 -16.31
CA SER A 167 -15.89 11.69 -15.06
C SER A 167 -15.31 10.82 -13.96
N GLU A 168 -15.14 9.51 -14.20
CA GLU A 168 -14.57 8.59 -13.20
C GLU A 168 -13.13 8.99 -12.79
N ILE A 169 -12.32 9.46 -13.73
CA ILE A 169 -10.95 9.94 -13.42
C ILE A 169 -10.99 11.22 -12.58
N ASN A 170 -11.89 12.15 -12.90
CA ASN A 170 -12.06 13.37 -12.11
C ASN A 170 -12.59 13.06 -10.70
N ASP A 171 -13.56 12.16 -10.59
CA ASP A 171 -14.08 11.68 -9.31
C ASP A 171 -13.00 10.99 -8.49
N PHE A 172 -12.18 10.14 -9.13
CA PHE A 172 -11.02 9.51 -8.50
C PHE A 172 -10.04 10.58 -7.97
N LYS A 173 -9.71 11.60 -8.77
CA LYS A 173 -8.82 12.71 -8.39
C LYS A 173 -9.33 13.48 -7.16
N VAL A 174 -10.63 13.70 -7.06
CA VAL A 174 -11.26 14.37 -5.90
C VAL A 174 -11.21 13.45 -4.68
N LYS A 175 -11.65 12.20 -4.83
CA LYS A 175 -11.73 11.23 -3.72
C LYS A 175 -10.36 10.89 -3.15
N VAL A 176 -9.33 10.71 -3.98
CA VAL A 176 -7.97 10.40 -3.48
C VAL A 176 -7.35 11.56 -2.70
N LYS A 177 -7.65 12.81 -3.09
CA LYS A 177 -7.25 13.99 -2.32
C LYS A 177 -7.96 14.00 -0.96
N GLN A 178 -9.27 13.80 -0.94
CA GLN A 178 -10.06 13.71 0.29
C GLN A 178 -9.56 12.58 1.20
N TRP A 179 -9.18 11.45 0.62
CA TRP A 179 -8.62 10.31 1.35
C TRP A 179 -7.29 10.67 2.04
N ILE A 180 -6.36 11.35 1.36
CA ILE A 180 -5.12 11.86 1.99
C ILE A 180 -5.42 12.91 3.06
N TYR A 181 -6.38 13.81 2.82
CA TYR A 181 -6.77 14.81 3.82
C TYR A 181 -7.36 14.17 5.08
N LEU A 182 -8.14 13.10 4.91
CA LEU A 182 -8.65 12.31 6.02
C LEU A 182 -7.48 11.66 6.77
N PHE A 183 -6.57 10.98 6.08
CA PHE A 183 -5.39 10.34 6.70
C PHE A 183 -4.61 11.32 7.60
N CYS A 184 -4.34 12.53 7.09
CA CYS A 184 -3.59 13.57 7.82
C CYS A 184 -4.46 14.58 8.59
N CYS A 185 -5.70 14.23 8.93
CA CYS A 185 -6.60 15.15 9.61
C CYS A 185 -5.97 15.59 10.94
N PRO A 186 -5.77 16.91 11.19
CA PRO A 186 -5.15 17.39 12.42
C PRO A 186 -6.12 17.28 13.60
N ASN A 187 -5.57 17.32 14.82
CA ASN A 187 -6.39 17.44 16.02
C ASN A 187 -7.23 18.72 15.95
N GLN A 188 -8.53 18.61 16.24
CA GLN A 188 -9.45 19.75 16.27
C GLN A 188 -9.73 20.18 17.71
N GLY A 189 -9.86 21.49 17.93
CA GLY A 189 -10.08 22.08 19.26
C GLY A 189 -8.82 22.67 19.90
N GLN A 190 -8.96 23.20 21.11
CA GLN A 190 -7.85 23.77 21.86
C GLN A 190 -6.89 22.69 22.33
N ILE A 191 -5.59 22.98 22.23
CA ILE A 191 -4.50 22.12 22.71
C ILE A 191 -4.70 21.88 24.22
N ASN A 192 -4.63 20.61 24.63
CA ASN A 192 -4.81 20.17 26.03
C ASN A 192 -6.21 20.41 26.63
N SER A 193 -7.23 20.61 25.80
CA SER A 193 -8.64 20.60 26.26
C SER A 193 -9.20 19.18 26.28
N SER A 194 -10.08 18.88 27.23
CA SER A 194 -10.83 17.61 27.27
C SER A 194 -11.76 17.40 26.07
N SER A 195 -12.09 18.48 25.36
CA SER A 195 -12.89 18.49 24.12
C SER A 195 -12.06 18.36 22.83
N GLN A 196 -10.74 18.14 22.92
CA GLN A 196 -9.90 18.00 21.74
C GLN A 196 -10.26 16.72 20.98
N ILE A 197 -10.66 16.85 19.72
CA ILE A 197 -10.90 15.70 18.84
C ILE A 197 -9.55 15.30 18.25
N PRO A 198 -9.03 14.10 18.55
CA PRO A 198 -7.77 13.65 17.98
C PRO A 198 -7.88 13.50 16.47
N GLY A 199 -6.82 13.89 15.77
CA GLY A 199 -6.62 13.59 14.36
C GLY A 199 -6.41 12.09 14.11
N LEU A 200 -6.20 11.76 12.84
CA LEU A 200 -5.98 10.37 12.43
C LEU A 200 -4.50 9.99 12.55
N TYR A 201 -3.69 10.36 11.56
CA TYR A 201 -2.27 10.04 11.49
C TYR A 201 -1.44 11.26 11.11
N ARG A 202 -0.12 11.17 11.31
CA ARG A 202 0.76 12.32 11.10
C ARG A 202 1.15 12.41 9.63
N LYS A 203 1.70 13.55 9.25
CA LYS A 203 2.14 13.79 7.87
C LYS A 203 3.43 13.03 7.56
N GLU A 204 4.24 12.79 8.58
CA GLU A 204 5.49 12.03 8.49
C GLU A 204 5.22 10.55 8.20
N ASP A 205 4.00 10.07 8.45
CA ASP A 205 3.56 8.70 8.16
C ASP A 205 3.16 8.53 6.67
N ILE A 206 3.15 9.61 5.87
CA ILE A 206 2.92 9.53 4.42
C ILE A 206 4.12 8.86 3.75
N MET A 207 3.89 7.70 3.16
CA MET A 207 4.90 7.00 2.35
C MET A 207 4.90 7.44 0.87
N PRO A 208 6.02 7.20 0.14
CA PRO A 208 6.11 7.52 -1.30
C PRO A 208 4.95 6.98 -2.15
N TYR A 209 4.46 5.76 -1.85
CA TYR A 209 3.32 5.18 -2.55
C TYR A 209 2.01 5.95 -2.33
N MET A 210 1.78 6.52 -1.15
CA MET A 210 0.60 7.36 -0.89
C MET A 210 0.69 8.71 -1.63
N HIS A 211 1.89 9.26 -1.74
CA HIS A 211 2.14 10.44 -2.57
C HIS A 211 1.87 10.13 -4.05
N VAL A 212 2.45 9.05 -4.58
CA VAL A 212 2.19 8.61 -5.97
C VAL A 212 0.71 8.39 -6.22
N PHE A 213 0.03 7.73 -5.29
CA PHE A 213 -1.40 7.45 -5.36
C PHE A 213 -2.25 8.72 -5.49
N SER A 214 -1.94 9.75 -4.72
CA SER A 214 -2.77 10.96 -4.66
C SER A 214 -2.40 12.04 -5.67
N LYS A 215 -1.12 12.15 -6.02
CA LYS A 215 -0.60 13.20 -6.91
C LYS A 215 -0.46 12.74 -8.35
N HIS A 216 0.09 11.56 -8.57
CA HIS A 216 0.53 11.13 -9.90
C HIS A 216 -0.45 10.19 -10.57
N ILE A 217 -1.11 9.28 -9.83
CA ILE A 217 -2.05 8.33 -10.44
C ILE A 217 -3.16 9.02 -11.25
N PRO A 218 -3.82 10.10 -10.79
CA PRO A 218 -4.82 10.77 -11.63
C PRO A 218 -4.28 11.23 -12.99
N GLU A 219 -3.03 11.72 -13.04
CA GLU A 219 -2.37 12.15 -14.28
C GLU A 219 -2.03 10.95 -15.17
N PHE A 220 -1.53 9.86 -14.57
CA PHE A 220 -1.32 8.60 -15.30
C PHE A 220 -2.61 8.05 -15.90
N LEU A 221 -3.73 8.09 -15.17
CA LEU A 221 -5.01 7.64 -15.68
C LEU A 221 -5.47 8.47 -16.90
N GLN A 222 -5.23 9.79 -16.89
CA GLN A 222 -5.52 10.67 -18.04
C GLN A 222 -4.64 10.31 -19.24
N ASN A 223 -3.33 10.22 -19.03
CA ASN A 223 -2.37 9.91 -20.11
C ASN A 223 -2.59 8.52 -20.73
N LEU A 224 -2.92 7.51 -19.91
CA LEU A 224 -3.21 6.17 -20.39
C LEU A 224 -4.51 6.14 -21.18
N LYS A 225 -5.53 6.85 -20.71
CA LYS A 225 -6.81 6.96 -21.42
C LYS A 225 -6.64 7.56 -22.82
N GLU A 226 -5.85 8.62 -22.98
CA GLU A 226 -5.58 9.22 -24.30
C GLU A 226 -4.99 8.21 -25.29
N LYS A 227 -4.28 7.19 -24.78
CA LYS A 227 -3.70 6.09 -25.55
C LYS A 227 -4.64 4.88 -25.68
N ASN A 228 -5.88 4.97 -25.22
CA ASN A 228 -6.83 3.86 -25.09
C ASN A 228 -6.29 2.69 -24.25
N LEU A 229 -5.52 3.00 -23.20
CA LEU A 229 -4.94 2.04 -22.27
C LEU A 229 -5.52 2.24 -20.86
N SER A 230 -5.37 1.22 -20.02
CA SER A 230 -5.71 1.28 -18.61
C SER A 230 -4.56 0.83 -17.73
N LEU A 231 -4.54 1.33 -16.49
CA LEU A 231 -3.48 1.00 -15.53
C LEU A 231 -3.45 -0.50 -15.21
N TRP A 232 -4.61 -1.15 -15.20
CA TRP A 232 -4.76 -2.60 -14.98
C TRP A 232 -3.90 -3.46 -15.92
N LEU A 233 -3.68 -3.03 -17.17
CA LEU A 233 -2.85 -3.77 -18.14
C LEU A 233 -1.37 -3.85 -17.73
N PHE A 234 -0.90 -2.91 -16.92
CA PHE A 234 0.48 -2.79 -16.48
C PHE A 234 0.74 -3.44 -15.12
N SER A 235 -0.23 -4.22 -14.62
CA SER A 235 -0.11 -4.93 -13.36
C SER A 235 1.00 -5.97 -13.37
N THR A 236 1.84 -5.93 -12.33
CA THR A 236 2.87 -6.96 -12.09
C THR A 236 2.33 -8.19 -11.39
N SER A 237 1.02 -8.25 -11.09
CA SER A 237 0.42 -9.36 -10.33
C SER A 237 0.64 -10.74 -10.96
N SER A 238 0.63 -10.83 -12.29
CA SER A 238 0.94 -12.07 -13.00
C SER A 238 2.40 -12.50 -12.81
N ILE A 239 3.32 -11.53 -12.79
CA ILE A 239 4.76 -11.78 -12.57
C ILE A 239 5.00 -12.24 -11.14
N GLU A 240 4.40 -11.56 -10.16
CA GLU A 240 4.49 -11.94 -8.74
C GLU A 240 3.90 -13.32 -8.48
N LYS A 241 2.76 -13.66 -9.11
CA LYS A 241 2.16 -15.00 -9.01
C LYS A 241 3.07 -16.06 -9.62
N LYS A 242 3.68 -15.78 -10.78
CA LYS A 242 4.63 -16.72 -11.40
C LYS A 242 5.84 -16.95 -10.51
N ASN A 243 6.40 -15.87 -9.95
CA ASN A 243 7.52 -15.94 -9.02
C ASN A 243 7.15 -16.75 -7.76
N HIS A 244 6.00 -16.48 -7.15
CA HIS A 244 5.51 -17.24 -6.00
C HIS A 244 5.38 -18.73 -6.28
N ASN A 245 4.76 -19.10 -7.40
CA ASN A 245 4.62 -20.50 -7.81
C ASN A 245 5.99 -21.16 -8.06
N GLN A 246 6.92 -20.45 -8.69
CA GLN A 246 8.27 -20.96 -8.92
C GLN A 246 9.02 -21.20 -7.60
N VAL A 247 8.97 -20.23 -6.68
CA VAL A 247 9.53 -20.38 -5.33
C VAL A 247 8.90 -21.59 -4.64
N GLN A 248 7.58 -21.71 -4.63
CA GLN A 248 6.89 -22.82 -3.97
C GLN A 248 7.26 -24.19 -4.57
N LEU A 249 7.25 -24.32 -5.89
CA LEU A 249 7.47 -25.59 -6.59
C LEU A 249 8.94 -26.05 -6.56
N PHE A 250 9.87 -25.13 -6.74
CA PHE A 250 11.28 -25.47 -6.96
C PHE A 250 12.18 -25.20 -5.75
N PHE A 251 11.76 -24.30 -4.85
CA PHE A 251 12.56 -23.85 -3.71
C PHE A 251 11.87 -24.09 -2.35
N GLY A 252 10.54 -24.26 -2.31
CA GLY A 252 9.78 -24.52 -1.08
C GLY A 252 10.07 -25.89 -0.46
N GLY A 253 10.58 -26.83 -1.25
CA GLY A 253 10.97 -28.18 -0.83
C GLY A 253 12.45 -28.34 -0.46
N THR A 254 13.30 -27.32 -0.57
CA THR A 254 14.68 -27.43 -0.10
C THR A 254 14.72 -27.19 1.40
N THR A 255 14.47 -28.27 2.16
CA THR A 255 14.97 -28.38 3.54
C THR A 255 16.41 -27.90 3.60
N MET A 256 16.73 -27.13 4.64
CA MET A 256 18.03 -26.54 4.98
C MET A 256 19.16 -27.58 5.10
N GLY A 257 19.49 -28.25 4.00
CA GLY A 257 20.32 -29.46 3.98
C GLY A 257 20.64 -29.96 2.57
N GLY A 258 20.64 -29.08 1.56
CA GLY A 258 21.17 -29.37 0.22
C GLY A 258 20.56 -30.63 -0.40
N GLY A 259 19.34 -30.53 -0.93
CA GLY A 259 18.72 -31.64 -1.65
C GLY A 259 19.64 -32.13 -2.76
N ILE A 260 20.13 -33.36 -2.63
CA ILE A 260 20.92 -34.08 -3.63
C ILE A 260 19.97 -34.49 -4.77
N LYS A 261 19.46 -33.52 -5.53
CA LYS A 261 18.86 -33.79 -6.83
C LYS A 261 19.97 -33.65 -7.86
N GLU A 262 20.21 -34.70 -8.65
CA GLU A 262 21.23 -34.72 -9.72
C GLU A 262 21.04 -33.59 -10.74
N LYS A 263 19.80 -33.09 -10.93
CA LYS A 263 19.46 -32.01 -11.86
C LYS A 263 19.40 -30.65 -11.16
N SER A 264 20.02 -29.64 -11.78
CA SER A 264 19.94 -28.25 -11.33
C SER A 264 18.49 -27.74 -11.34
N VAL A 265 18.21 -26.74 -10.49
CA VAL A 265 16.88 -26.10 -10.43
C VAL A 265 16.48 -25.51 -11.79
N VAL A 266 17.44 -24.99 -12.56
CA VAL A 266 17.21 -24.47 -13.91
C VAL A 266 16.70 -25.57 -14.84
N HIS A 267 17.28 -26.78 -14.79
CA HIS A 267 16.78 -27.91 -15.58
C HIS A 267 15.37 -28.33 -15.17
N ASN A 268 15.07 -28.33 -13.86
CA ASN A 268 13.72 -28.65 -13.39
C ASN A 268 12.67 -27.63 -13.86
N ILE A 269 13.01 -26.33 -13.85
CA ILE A 269 12.14 -25.26 -14.38
C ILE A 269 11.93 -25.43 -15.89
N MET A 270 13.02 -25.65 -16.65
CA MET A 270 12.92 -25.83 -18.11
C MET A 270 12.10 -27.07 -18.47
N GLU A 271 12.31 -28.20 -17.79
CA GLU A 271 11.56 -29.44 -18.04
C GLU A 271 10.06 -29.25 -17.73
N PHE A 272 9.74 -28.58 -16.62
CA PHE A 272 8.37 -28.25 -16.25
C PHE A 272 7.69 -27.33 -17.28
N GLU A 273 8.30 -26.20 -17.63
CA GLU A 273 7.74 -25.23 -18.58
C GLU A 273 7.57 -25.85 -19.98
N ASN A 274 8.55 -26.64 -20.44
CA ASN A 274 8.45 -27.37 -21.71
C ASN A 274 7.29 -28.37 -21.71
N ARG A 275 7.06 -29.08 -20.59
CA ARG A 275 5.96 -30.03 -20.47
C ARG A 275 4.59 -29.32 -20.43
N GLN A 276 4.50 -28.17 -19.79
CA GLN A 276 3.29 -27.33 -19.83
C GLN A 276 2.97 -26.84 -21.26
N LEU A 277 3.99 -26.40 -22.00
CA LEU A 277 3.84 -26.01 -23.41
C LEU A 277 3.39 -27.20 -24.28
N TYR A 278 3.98 -28.38 -24.07
CA TYR A 278 3.57 -29.58 -24.78
C TYR A 278 2.09 -29.92 -24.55
N TYR A 279 1.62 -29.88 -23.30
CA TYR A 279 0.20 -30.13 -22.98
C TYR A 279 -0.73 -29.11 -23.66
N LEU A 280 -0.35 -27.83 -23.65
CA LEU A 280 -1.11 -26.77 -24.28
C LEU A 280 -1.20 -26.95 -25.80
N ILE A 281 -0.09 -27.25 -26.47
CA ILE A 281 -0.03 -27.43 -27.92
C ILE A 281 -0.81 -28.66 -28.37
N ASN A 282 -0.76 -29.74 -27.60
CA ASN A 282 -1.35 -31.03 -27.96
C ASN A 282 -2.74 -31.26 -27.36
N ASN A 283 -3.38 -30.23 -26.77
CA ASN A 283 -4.68 -30.34 -26.08
C ASN A 283 -4.76 -31.54 -25.12
N THR A 284 -3.63 -31.88 -24.50
CA THR A 284 -3.56 -33.02 -23.58
C THR A 284 -3.95 -32.54 -22.18
N PRO A 285 -4.85 -33.24 -21.45
CA PRO A 285 -5.19 -32.85 -20.09
C PRO A 285 -3.94 -32.77 -19.21
N GLN A 286 -3.78 -31.68 -18.46
CA GLN A 286 -2.69 -31.54 -17.51
C GLN A 286 -2.81 -32.65 -16.45
N GLU A 287 -1.78 -33.48 -16.30
CA GLU A 287 -1.71 -34.48 -15.21
C GLU A 287 -1.59 -33.83 -13.82
N ILE A 288 -1.22 -32.53 -13.75
CA ILE A 288 -1.07 -31.78 -12.52
C ILE A 288 -1.91 -30.51 -12.66
N GLN A 289 -3.06 -30.46 -11.98
CA GLN A 289 -3.81 -29.22 -11.79
C GLN A 289 -3.11 -28.35 -10.75
N MET A 290 -2.95 -27.07 -11.07
CA MET A 290 -2.46 -26.01 -10.16
C MET A 290 -3.46 -25.73 -9.03
#